data_AF-K2D2H5-F1
#
_entry.id   AF-K2D2H5-F1
#
_cell.length_a   1.000
_cell.length_b   1.000
_cell.length_c   1.000
_cell.angle_alpha   90.00
_cell.angle_beta   90.00
_cell.angle_gamma   90.00
#
_symmetry.space_group_name_H-M   'P 1'
#
loop_
_entity.id
_entity.type
_entity.pdbx_description
1 polymer ?
#
loop_
_entity_poly.entity_id
_entity_poly.type
_entity_poly.pdbx_seq_one_letter_code
_entity_poly.pdbx_strand_id
1 'polypeptide(L)'
;MRVLKKVLALIILAHLALILFTNRALFFSTFDEAYWKDKYEHSQWKLPLSARTLGDDGLYLYEGFRLIRGGDPTLLNAEVPPLGKYLIGLSILIFGNGYWYGFLINTLSLITLLFLSNILLKNLLGALLVTTLIATDPLITSQFPLSMLDSLQLLFLLLTFLFLLKRRFILSG
;
A
#
# COMPACT_ATOMS: atom_id res chain seq x y z
N MET A 1 -7.80 30.11 12.13
CA MET A 1 -8.02 29.05 11.10
C MET A 1 -6.79 28.72 10.24
N ARG A 2 -6.00 29.70 9.73
CA ARG A 2 -4.80 29.41 8.92
C ARG A 2 -3.75 28.58 9.67
N VAL A 3 -3.52 28.87 10.95
CA VAL A 3 -2.58 28.14 11.82
C VAL A 3 -3.01 26.67 11.95
N LEU A 4 -4.28 26.41 12.27
CA LEU A 4 -4.79 25.05 12.47
C LEU A 4 -4.62 24.15 11.22
N LYS A 5 -4.84 24.69 10.02
CA LYS A 5 -4.60 23.95 8.77
C LYS A 5 -3.13 23.52 8.64
N LYS A 6 -2.19 24.42 8.97
CA LYS A 6 -0.75 24.11 8.94
C LYS A 6 -0.39 23.06 9.99
N VAL A 7 -0.98 23.15 11.18
CA VAL A 7 -0.77 22.16 12.25
C VAL A 7 -1.24 20.77 11.82
N LEU A 8 -2.43 20.64 11.26
CA LEU A 8 -2.93 19.33 10.80
C LEU A 8 -2.08 18.74 9.66
N ALA A 9 -1.68 19.58 8.71
CA ALA A 9 -0.76 19.15 7.65
C ALA A 9 0.60 18.70 8.22
N LEU A 10 1.14 19.42 9.21
CA LEU A 10 2.37 19.04 9.90
C LEU A 10 2.21 17.72 10.67
N ILE A 11 1.07 17.49 11.32
CA ILE A 11 0.78 16.21 12.01
C ILE A 11 0.81 15.05 11.02
N ILE A 12 0.18 15.19 9.85
CA ILE A 12 0.19 14.13 8.83
C ILE A 12 1.62 13.86 8.36
N LEU A 13 2.40 14.90 8.05
CA LEU A 13 3.78 14.74 7.62
C LEU A 13 4.67 14.12 8.71
N ALA A 14 4.51 14.55 9.95
CA ALA A 14 5.22 13.99 11.10
C ALA A 14 4.86 12.52 11.33
N HIS A 15 3.59 12.15 11.15
CA HIS A 15 3.13 10.76 11.28
C HIS A 15 3.71 9.86 10.18
N LEU A 16 3.72 10.32 8.92
CA LEU A 16 4.37 9.59 7.82
C LEU A 16 5.88 9.40 8.07
N ALA A 17 6.56 10.45 8.56
CA ALA A 17 7.96 10.35 8.94
C ALA A 17 8.17 9.38 10.12
N LEU A 18 7.27 9.37 11.09
CA LEU A 18 7.31 8.44 12.21
C LEU A 18 7.15 6.98 11.74
N ILE A 19 6.23 6.70 10.81
CA ILE A 19 6.06 5.38 10.21
C ILE A 19 7.35 4.89 9.55
N LEU A 20 8.01 5.74 8.77
CA LEU A 20 9.30 5.42 8.15
C LEU A 20 10.37 5.15 9.19
N PHE A 21 10.44 5.97 10.24
CA PHE A 21 11.43 5.82 11.30
C PHE A 21 11.22 4.55 12.14
N THR A 22 9.98 4.23 12.51
CA THR A 22 9.66 3.04 13.31
C THR A 22 9.89 1.75 12.52
N ASN A 23 9.58 1.75 11.22
CA ASN A 23 9.73 0.59 10.33
C ASN A 23 10.99 0.66 9.44
N ARG A 24 11.99 1.46 9.81
CA ARG A 24 13.20 1.68 9.00
C ARG A 24 13.93 0.38 8.65
N ALA A 25 13.92 -0.62 9.54
CA ALA A 25 14.53 -1.92 9.27
C ALA A 25 13.86 -2.62 8.08
N LEU A 26 12.55 -2.47 7.91
CA LEU A 26 11.82 -3.01 6.77
C LEU A 26 12.12 -2.20 5.51
N PHE A 27 11.98 -0.86 5.53
CA PHE A 27 12.13 -0.02 4.34
C PHE A 27 13.55 0.07 3.77
N PHE A 28 14.58 -0.10 4.61
CA PHE A 28 15.98 -0.02 4.21
C PHE A 28 16.67 -1.38 4.15
N SER A 29 15.92 -2.47 4.28
CA SER A 29 16.45 -3.81 3.97
C SER A 29 16.52 -4.04 2.46
N THR A 30 17.37 -4.97 2.02
CA THR A 30 17.39 -5.45 0.64
C THR A 30 16.52 -6.69 0.52
N PHE A 31 15.83 -6.82 -0.60
CA PHE A 31 15.05 -8.02 -0.89
C PHE A 31 15.97 -9.26 -0.98
N ASP A 32 15.73 -10.24 -0.12
CA ASP A 32 16.45 -11.51 -0.09
C ASP A 32 15.65 -12.60 -0.83
N GLU A 33 16.03 -12.86 -2.08
CA GLU A 33 15.39 -13.87 -2.92
C GLU A 33 15.46 -15.27 -2.30
N ALA A 34 16.61 -15.66 -1.76
CA ALA A 34 16.81 -17.00 -1.23
C ALA A 34 15.92 -17.22 -0.01
N TYR A 35 15.84 -16.23 0.89
CA TYR A 35 14.96 -16.26 2.04
C TYR A 35 13.48 -16.37 1.63
N TRP A 36 13.00 -15.51 0.73
CA TRP A 36 11.58 -15.49 0.36
C TRP A 36 11.17 -16.72 -0.43
N LYS A 37 12.07 -17.26 -1.27
CA LYS A 37 11.86 -18.53 -1.95
C LYS A 37 11.77 -19.69 -0.97
N ASP A 38 12.74 -19.83 -0.05
CA ASP A 38 12.73 -20.88 0.97
C ASP A 38 11.45 -20.81 1.83
N LYS A 39 11.09 -19.60 2.26
CA LYS A 39 9.90 -19.37 3.06
C LYS A 39 8.63 -19.78 2.31
N TYR A 40 8.51 -19.44 1.03
CA TYR A 40 7.38 -19.86 0.20
C TYR A 40 7.33 -21.39 0.00
N GLU A 41 8.44 -22.00 -0.41
CA GLU A 41 8.51 -23.44 -0.72
C GLU A 41 8.18 -24.32 0.49
N HIS A 42 8.49 -23.83 1.69
CA HIS A 42 8.16 -24.49 2.95
C HIS A 42 6.88 -23.96 3.61
N SER A 43 6.09 -23.10 2.96
CA SER A 43 4.86 -22.53 3.56
C SER A 43 3.61 -23.34 3.32
N GLN A 44 2.51 -22.96 3.98
CA GLN A 44 1.17 -23.52 3.75
C GLN A 44 0.68 -23.36 2.31
N TRP A 45 1.23 -22.40 1.54
CA TRP A 45 0.90 -22.18 0.14
C TRP A 45 1.46 -23.26 -0.79
N LYS A 46 2.48 -23.99 -0.35
CA LYS A 46 3.07 -25.12 -1.09
C LYS A 46 2.82 -26.46 -0.40
N LEU A 47 2.84 -26.47 0.93
CA LEU A 47 2.71 -27.64 1.79
C LEU A 47 1.57 -27.40 2.80
N PRO A 48 0.34 -27.88 2.55
CA PRO A 48 -0.85 -27.50 3.34
C PRO A 48 -0.74 -27.71 4.86
N LEU A 49 0.08 -28.66 5.32
CA LEU A 49 0.29 -28.98 6.74
C LEU A 49 1.59 -28.38 7.31
N SER A 50 2.20 -27.40 6.62
CA SER A 50 3.43 -26.78 7.11
C SER A 50 3.21 -25.97 8.39
N ALA A 51 4.11 -26.17 9.35
CA ALA A 51 4.18 -25.32 10.55
C ALA A 51 4.81 -23.94 10.27
N ARG A 52 5.50 -23.76 9.12
CA ARG A 52 6.05 -22.47 8.71
C ARG A 52 4.98 -21.72 7.94
N THR A 53 4.38 -20.71 8.57
CA THR A 53 3.34 -19.91 7.93
C THR A 53 3.94 -18.72 7.18
N LEU A 54 3.32 -18.38 6.04
CA LEU A 54 3.63 -17.21 5.25
C LEU A 54 2.34 -16.40 5.07
N GLY A 55 2.31 -15.18 5.61
CA GLY A 55 1.20 -14.26 5.37
C GLY A 55 1.12 -13.82 3.92
N ASP A 56 -0.03 -13.28 3.54
CA ASP A 56 -0.30 -12.78 2.19
C ASP A 56 0.72 -11.71 1.78
N ASP A 57 1.23 -10.93 2.72
CA ASP A 57 2.20 -9.84 2.48
C ASP A 57 3.52 -10.41 1.96
N GLY A 58 3.97 -11.50 2.59
CA GLY A 58 5.15 -12.22 2.14
C GLY A 58 4.91 -13.01 0.85
N LEU A 59 3.70 -13.56 0.66
CA LEU A 59 3.32 -14.24 -0.57
C LEU A 59 3.38 -13.27 -1.76
N TYR A 60 2.76 -12.11 -1.65
CA TYR A 60 2.72 -11.10 -2.71
C TYR A 60 4.09 -10.48 -2.96
N LEU A 61 4.93 -10.36 -1.92
CA LEU A 61 6.31 -9.90 -2.06
C LEU A 61 7.17 -10.88 -2.87
N TYR A 62 7.08 -12.18 -2.56
CA TYR A 62 7.76 -13.22 -3.35
C TYR A 62 7.21 -13.33 -4.77
N GLU A 63 5.88 -13.27 -4.92
CA GLU A 63 5.26 -13.39 -6.22
C GLU A 63 5.56 -12.19 -7.11
N GLY A 64 5.48 -10.97 -6.58
CA GLY A 64 5.84 -9.76 -7.31
C GLY A 64 7.26 -9.80 -7.86
N PHE A 65 8.21 -10.33 -7.06
CA PHE A 65 9.58 -10.58 -7.50
C PHE A 65 9.67 -11.56 -8.67
N ARG A 66 8.88 -12.65 -8.64
CA ARG A 66 8.85 -13.65 -9.72
C ARG A 66 8.22 -13.08 -10.99
N LEU A 67 7.10 -12.38 -10.87
CA LEU A 67 6.34 -11.84 -12.00
C LEU A 67 7.12 -10.76 -12.74
N ILE A 68 7.79 -9.84 -12.03
CA ILE A 68 8.57 -8.77 -12.69
C ILE A 68 9.77 -9.31 -13.50
N ARG A 69 10.19 -10.56 -13.26
CA ARG A 69 11.21 -11.29 -14.01
C ARG A 69 10.67 -12.19 -15.13
N GLY A 70 9.39 -12.06 -15.49
CA GLY A 70 8.76 -12.86 -16.54
C GLY A 70 8.18 -14.19 -16.05
N GLY A 71 7.95 -14.33 -14.75
CA GLY A 71 7.18 -15.45 -14.22
C GLY A 71 5.73 -15.42 -14.69
N ASP A 72 5.12 -16.60 -14.81
CA ASP A 72 3.73 -16.73 -15.24
C ASP A 72 2.75 -16.31 -14.11
N PRO A 73 1.82 -15.36 -14.36
CA PRO A 73 0.82 -14.90 -13.40
C PRO A 73 -0.32 -15.89 -13.15
N THR A 74 -0.41 -16.98 -13.92
CA THR A 74 -1.48 -17.99 -13.78
C THR A 74 -1.11 -19.13 -12.84
N LEU A 75 0.16 -19.21 -12.38
CA LEU A 75 0.67 -20.35 -11.62
C LEU A 75 0.52 -20.24 -10.10
N LEU A 76 0.63 -19.03 -9.54
CA LEU A 76 0.60 -18.81 -8.09
C LEU A 76 -0.43 -17.74 -7.79
N ASN A 77 -1.34 -18.00 -6.84
CA ASN A 77 -2.35 -17.04 -6.39
C ASN A 77 -3.10 -16.37 -7.57
N ALA A 78 -3.45 -17.15 -8.60
CA ALA A 78 -4.09 -16.67 -9.83
C ALA A 78 -5.51 -16.14 -9.60
N GLU A 79 -6.10 -16.43 -8.44
CA GLU A 79 -7.38 -15.89 -7.98
C GLU A 79 -7.34 -14.37 -7.73
N VAL A 80 -6.15 -13.77 -7.56
CA VAL A 80 -6.01 -12.32 -7.37
C VAL A 80 -5.41 -11.66 -8.61
N PRO A 81 -5.98 -10.54 -9.12
CA PRO A 81 -5.45 -9.82 -10.27
C PRO A 81 -3.97 -9.44 -10.11
N PRO A 82 -3.16 -9.56 -11.17
CA PRO A 82 -1.70 -9.49 -11.04
C PRO A 82 -1.15 -8.06 -10.93
N LEU A 83 -1.95 -7.02 -11.20
CA LEU A 83 -1.48 -5.63 -11.27
C LEU A 83 -0.73 -5.19 -10.00
N GLY A 84 -1.30 -5.42 -8.82
CA GLY A 84 -0.65 -5.00 -7.58
C GLY A 84 0.63 -5.79 -7.29
N LYS A 85 0.67 -7.07 -7.68
CA LYS A 85 1.88 -7.90 -7.57
C LYS A 85 3.00 -7.39 -8.49
N TYR A 86 2.66 -6.97 -9.72
CA TYR A 86 3.61 -6.29 -10.60
C TYR A 86 4.14 -4.98 -10.00
N LEU A 87 3.29 -4.19 -9.34
CA LEU A 87 3.73 -2.95 -8.66
C LEU A 87 4.64 -3.23 -7.46
N ILE A 88 4.39 -4.31 -6.72
CA ILE A 88 5.32 -4.78 -5.67
C ILE A 88 6.66 -5.19 -6.30
N GLY A 89 6.64 -5.97 -7.38
CA GLY A 89 7.84 -6.34 -8.13
C GLY A 89 8.61 -5.13 -8.68
N LEU A 90 7.90 -4.12 -9.17
CA LEU A 90 8.49 -2.86 -9.63
C LEU A 90 9.14 -2.08 -8.47
N SER A 91 8.52 -2.08 -7.28
CA SER A 91 9.14 -1.53 -6.07
C SER A 91 10.46 -2.24 -5.74
N ILE A 92 10.50 -3.57 -5.87
CA ILE A 92 11.73 -4.34 -5.67
C ILE A 92 12.79 -3.97 -6.72
N LEU A 93 12.39 -3.80 -7.98
CA LEU A 93 13.31 -3.43 -9.06
C LEU A 93 13.92 -2.04 -8.87
N ILE A 94 13.12 -1.05 -8.47
CA ILE A 94 13.55 0.36 -8.34
C ILE A 94 14.29 0.61 -7.02
N PHE A 95 13.76 0.11 -5.91
CA PHE A 95 14.27 0.42 -4.56
C PHE A 95 15.09 -0.72 -3.95
N GLY A 96 15.19 -1.88 -4.62
CA GLY A 96 15.75 -3.09 -4.03
C GLY A 96 14.86 -3.69 -2.94
N ASN A 97 13.61 -3.21 -2.78
CA ASN A 97 12.74 -3.55 -1.66
C ASN A 97 11.25 -3.38 -2.00
N GLY A 98 10.44 -4.40 -1.68
CA GLY A 98 9.00 -4.42 -1.93
C GLY A 98 8.17 -3.60 -0.94
N TYR A 99 8.64 -3.35 0.28
CA TYR A 99 7.87 -2.63 1.30
C TYR A 99 7.60 -1.16 0.95
N TRP A 100 8.43 -0.55 0.08
CA TRP A 100 8.16 0.80 -0.43
C TRP A 100 6.83 0.91 -1.18
N TYR A 101 6.36 -0.17 -1.82
CA TYR A 101 5.04 -0.21 -2.43
C TYR A 101 3.93 0.13 -1.42
N GLY A 102 3.92 -0.52 -0.25
CA GLY A 102 2.92 -0.30 0.79
C GLY A 102 2.89 1.16 1.23
N PHE A 103 4.06 1.73 1.49
CA PHE A 103 4.19 3.12 1.92
C PHE A 103 3.69 4.11 0.85
N LEU A 104 4.10 3.92 -0.41
CA LEU A 104 3.74 4.82 -1.51
C LEU A 104 2.25 4.76 -1.82
N ILE A 105 1.67 3.55 -1.90
CA ILE A 105 0.26 3.37 -2.22
C ILE A 105 -0.64 3.90 -1.11
N ASN A 106 -0.34 3.61 0.17
CA ASN A 106 -1.12 4.16 1.28
C ASN A 106 -1.00 5.69 1.38
N THR A 107 0.18 6.25 1.10
CA THR A 107 0.35 7.72 1.04
C THR A 107 -0.50 8.34 -0.08
N LEU A 108 -0.51 7.73 -1.28
CA LEU A 108 -1.37 8.14 -2.38
C LEU A 108 -2.86 8.03 -2.03
N SER A 109 -3.26 6.99 -1.29
CA SER A 109 -4.63 6.84 -0.78
C SER A 109 -5.01 7.99 0.15
N LEU A 110 -4.14 8.38 1.09
CA LEU A 110 -4.39 9.53 1.98
C LEU A 110 -4.50 10.86 1.22
N ILE A 111 -3.65 11.07 0.21
CA ILE A 111 -3.71 12.25 -0.65
C ILE A 111 -5.04 12.28 -1.41
N THR A 112 -5.43 11.14 -1.98
CA THR A 112 -6.70 11.00 -2.73
C THR A 112 -7.90 11.24 -1.80
N LEU A 113 -7.86 10.70 -0.59
CA LEU A 113 -8.86 10.94 0.45
C LEU A 113 -8.96 12.43 0.81
N LEU A 114 -7.85 13.13 0.98
CA LEU A 114 -7.86 14.57 1.25
C LEU A 114 -8.59 15.35 0.15
N PHE A 115 -8.34 15.04 -1.12
CA PHE A 115 -9.04 15.66 -2.24
C PHE A 115 -10.53 15.32 -2.25
N LEU A 116 -10.87 14.04 -2.01
CA LEU A 116 -12.24 13.56 -1.96
C LEU A 116 -13.03 14.25 -0.83
N SER A 117 -12.49 14.27 0.39
CA SER A 117 -13.09 14.94 1.54
C SER A 117 -13.24 16.45 1.32
N ASN A 118 -12.29 17.10 0.64
CA ASN A 118 -12.40 18.52 0.33
C ASN A 118 -13.54 18.82 -0.66
N ILE A 119 -13.82 17.93 -1.62
CA ILE A 119 -14.96 18.06 -2.53
C ILE A 119 -16.27 17.88 -1.77
N LEU A 120 -16.37 16.85 -0.91
CA LEU A 120 -17.58 16.53 -0.17
C LEU A 120 -17.92 17.59 0.88
N LEU A 121 -16.94 17.98 1.70
CA LEU A 121 -17.13 18.93 2.80
C LEU A 121 -17.08 20.39 2.34
N LYS A 122 -16.57 20.65 1.13
CA LYS A 122 -16.30 22.01 0.61
C LYS A 122 -15.48 22.88 1.58
N ASN A 123 -14.71 22.24 2.45
CA ASN A 123 -13.95 22.88 3.51
C ASN A 123 -12.63 22.13 3.74
N LEU A 124 -11.53 22.78 3.37
CA LEU A 124 -10.18 22.23 3.52
C LEU A 124 -9.84 21.89 4.98
N LEU A 125 -10.35 22.64 5.96
CA LEU A 125 -10.09 22.32 7.37
C LEU A 125 -10.76 21.00 7.76
N GLY A 126 -12.01 20.80 7.35
CA GLY A 126 -12.73 19.54 7.57
C GLY A 126 -12.07 18.37 6.85
N ALA A 127 -11.62 18.59 5.61
CA ALA A 127 -10.89 17.58 4.85
C ALA A 127 -9.58 17.17 5.53
N LEU A 128 -8.79 18.14 5.99
CA LEU A 128 -7.56 17.87 6.75
C LEU A 128 -7.86 17.12 8.05
N LEU A 129 -8.92 17.49 8.79
CA LEU A 129 -9.30 16.77 10.01
C LEU A 129 -9.64 15.30 9.72
N VAL A 130 -10.45 15.02 8.71
CA VAL A 130 -10.79 13.65 8.31
C VAL A 130 -9.54 12.87 7.89
N THR A 131 -8.69 13.46 7.04
CA THR A 131 -7.45 12.80 6.62
C THR A 131 -6.51 12.56 7.78
N THR A 132 -6.38 13.49 8.73
CA THR A 132 -5.56 13.29 9.93
C THR A 132 -6.10 12.13 10.77
N LEU A 133 -7.40 12.08 11.05
CA LEU A 133 -8.01 11.01 11.83
C LEU A 133 -7.76 9.64 11.18
N ILE A 134 -8.00 9.52 9.87
CA ILE A 134 -7.78 8.28 9.12
C ILE A 134 -6.29 7.92 9.04
N ALA A 135 -5.39 8.90 8.84
CA ALA A 135 -3.95 8.65 8.80
C ALA A 135 -3.42 8.11 10.13
N THR A 136 -3.96 8.57 11.26
CA THR A 136 -3.55 8.14 12.60
C THR A 136 -4.30 6.91 13.10
N ASP A 137 -5.28 6.41 12.35
CA ASP A 137 -5.99 5.19 12.70
C ASP A 137 -5.01 4.00 12.74
N PRO A 138 -5.02 3.15 13.79
CA PRO A 138 -4.08 2.04 13.92
C PRO A 138 -4.18 1.01 12.81
N LEU A 139 -5.40 0.73 12.32
CA LEU A 139 -5.59 -0.24 11.24
C LEU A 139 -4.94 0.29 9.96
N ILE A 140 -5.20 1.55 9.60
CA ILE A 140 -4.59 2.18 8.43
C ILE A 140 -3.07 2.31 8.58
N THR A 141 -2.60 2.73 9.75
CA THR A 141 -1.17 2.88 10.05
C THR A 141 -0.43 1.55 9.90
N SER A 142 -1.05 0.44 10.31
CA SER A 142 -0.45 -0.90 10.22
C SER A 142 -0.25 -1.39 8.77
N GLN A 143 -0.93 -0.80 7.78
CA GLN A 143 -0.83 -1.19 6.37
C GLN A 143 0.38 -0.58 5.65
N PHE A 144 0.94 0.52 6.16
CA PHE A 144 2.08 1.20 5.50
C PHE A 144 3.33 0.33 5.30
N PRO A 145 3.78 -0.48 6.29
CA PRO A 145 4.94 -1.34 6.12
C PRO A 145 4.62 -2.69 5.46
N LEU A 146 3.39 -2.92 4.97
CA LEU A 146 2.98 -4.20 4.40
C LEU A 146 2.86 -4.12 2.87
N SER A 147 3.20 -5.21 2.18
CA SER A 147 3.02 -5.32 0.72
C SER A 147 1.64 -5.90 0.37
N MET A 148 0.59 -5.26 0.88
CA MET A 148 -0.80 -5.71 0.75
C MET A 148 -1.48 -5.19 -0.53
N LEU A 149 -2.28 -6.03 -1.17
CA LEU A 149 -3.06 -5.65 -2.35
C LEU A 149 -4.28 -4.79 -1.98
N ASP A 150 -4.78 -4.91 -0.75
CA ASP A 150 -5.89 -4.10 -0.22
C ASP A 150 -5.60 -2.60 -0.27
N SER A 151 -4.35 -2.19 -0.05
CA SER A 151 -3.95 -0.78 -0.15
C SER A 151 -4.15 -0.22 -1.56
N LEU A 152 -3.93 -1.03 -2.59
CA LEU A 152 -4.15 -0.64 -3.99
C LEU A 152 -5.63 -0.62 -4.34
N GLN A 153 -6.39 -1.60 -3.84
CA GLN A 153 -7.85 -1.60 -3.98
C GLN A 153 -8.46 -0.35 -3.36
N LEU A 154 -8.01 0.04 -2.15
CA LEU A 154 -8.44 1.28 -1.51
C LEU A 154 -8.11 2.51 -2.35
N LEU A 155 -6.89 2.59 -2.89
CA LEU A 155 -6.47 3.72 -3.75
C LEU A 155 -7.41 3.86 -4.95
N PHE A 156 -7.63 2.77 -5.70
CA PHE A 156 -8.48 2.82 -6.88
C PHE A 156 -9.94 3.08 -6.54
N LEU A 157 -10.45 2.53 -5.43
CA LEU A 157 -11.80 2.84 -4.96
C LEU A 157 -11.97 4.33 -4.67
N LEU A 158 -11.01 4.95 -3.98
CA LEU A 158 -11.01 6.39 -3.71
C LEU A 158 -10.91 7.22 -5.01
N LEU A 159 -10.08 6.78 -5.95
CA LEU A 159 -9.94 7.42 -7.27
C LEU A 159 -11.24 7.34 -8.07
N THR A 160 -11.92 6.19 -8.08
CA THR A 160 -13.22 6.01 -8.72
C THR A 160 -14.22 7.04 -8.20
N PHE A 161 -14.38 7.17 -6.89
CA PHE A 161 -15.27 8.17 -6.30
C PHE A 161 -14.82 9.61 -6.61
N LEU A 162 -13.51 9.87 -6.54
CA LEU A 162 -12.97 11.19 -6.84
C LEU A 162 -13.27 11.63 -8.28
N PHE A 163 -13.09 10.73 -9.26
CA PHE A 163 -13.35 11.03 -10.66
C PHE A 163 -14.84 11.08 -10.98
N LEU A 164 -15.65 10.22 -10.35
CA LEU A 164 -17.10 10.25 -10.47
C LEU A 164 -17.66 11.62 -10.04
N LEU A 165 -17.25 12.12 -8.86
CA LEU A 165 -17.69 13.43 -8.35
C LEU A 165 -17.18 14.59 -9.20
N LYS A 166 -16.03 14.43 -9.87
CA LYS A 166 -15.50 15.40 -10.86
C LYS A 166 -16.13 15.27 -12.25
N ARG A 167 -17.11 14.38 -12.44
CA ARG A 167 -17.77 14.09 -13.73
C ARG A 167 -16.80 13.60 -14.81
N ARG A 168 -15.71 12.93 -14.41
CA ARG A 168 -14.73 12.32 -15.32
C ARG A 168 -15.02 10.83 -15.49
N PHE A 169 -16.14 10.51 -16.13
CA PHE A 169 -16.68 9.15 -16.19
C PHE A 169 -15.74 8.12 -16.85
N ILE A 170 -14.92 8.55 -17.82
CA ILE A 170 -13.94 7.68 -18.48
C ILE A 170 -12.85 7.22 -17.52
N LEU A 171 -12.50 8.03 -16.51
CA LEU A 171 -11.45 7.71 -15.54
C LEU A 171 -11.98 7.01 -14.29
N SER A 172 -13.30 6.87 -14.14
CA SER A 172 -13.93 6.26 -12.96
C SER A 172 -14.19 4.76 -13.10
N GLY A 173 -13.93 4.18 -14.27
CA GLY A 173 -14.12 2.76 -14.59
C GLY A 173 -12.80 2.07 -14.91
#